data_AF-A0A3N5VX35-F1
#
_entry.id   AF-A0A3N5VX35-F1
#
_cell.length_a   1.000
_cell.length_b   1.000
_cell.length_c   1.000
_cell.angle_alpha   90.00
_cell.angle_beta   90.00
_cell.angle_gamma   90.00
#
_symmetry.space_group_name_H-M   'P 1'
#
loop_
_entity.id
_entity.type
_entity.pdbx_description
1 polymer ?
#
loop_
_entity_poly.entity_id
_entity_poly.type
_entity_poly.pdbx_seq_one_letter_code
_entity_poly.pdbx_strand_id
1 'polypeptide(L)' 'MQEGKLKLDDPVSKYHSGVPNGETITIAQLLEMRSGLPNYTDPAWVRATSRSQVSQT' A
#
# COMPACT_ATOMS: atom_id res chain seq x y z
N MET A 1 12.68 19.31 -15.64
CA MET A 1 13.46 18.10 -15.95
C MET A 1 13.01 16.98 -15.02
N GLN A 2 12.92 15.73 -15.51
CA GLN A 2 12.70 14.57 -14.65
C GLN A 2 14.05 14.05 -14.13
N GLU A 3 14.14 13.77 -12.83
CA GLU A 3 15.38 13.35 -12.17
C GLU A 3 15.73 11.87 -12.40
N GLY A 4 14.86 11.09 -13.03
CA GLY A 4 15.10 9.66 -13.33
C GLY A 4 15.12 8.73 -12.12
N LYS A 5 14.81 9.22 -10.91
CA LYS A 5 14.82 8.45 -9.65
C LYS A 5 13.58 7.56 -9.45
N LEU A 6 12.51 7.84 -10.18
CA LEU A 6 11.20 7.19 -10.05
C LEU A 6 10.63 6.91 -11.44
N LYS A 7 10.13 5.69 -11.65
CA LYS A 7 9.34 5.36 -12.84
C LYS A 7 7.94 4.89 -12.45
N LEU A 8 6.98 5.13 -13.35
CA LEU A 8 5.57 4.78 -13.12
C LEU A 8 5.32 3.26 -13.17
N ASP A 9 6.15 2.55 -13.92
CA ASP A 9 6.17 1.09 -14.07
C ASP A 9 6.98 0.39 -12.97
N ASP A 10 7.71 1.13 -12.11
CA ASP A 10 8.42 0.52 -11.01
C ASP A 10 7.43 -0.11 -10.00
N PRO A 11 7.74 -1.30 -9.45
CA PRO A 11 6.97 -1.86 -8.36
C PRO A 11 7.19 -1.06 -7.07
N VAL A 12 6.17 -0.99 -6.24
CA VAL A 12 6.23 -0.27 -4.96
C VAL A 12 7.29 -0.87 -4.03
N SER A 13 7.48 -2.20 -4.06
CA SER A 13 8.47 -2.91 -3.24
C SER A 13 9.91 -2.45 -3.46
N LYS A 14 10.21 -1.83 -4.61
CA LYS A 14 11.50 -1.19 -4.89
C LYS A 14 11.81 -0.04 -3.92
N TYR A 15 10.78 0.65 -3.43
CA TYR A 15 10.90 1.83 -2.58
C TYR A 15 10.49 1.56 -1.13
N HIS A 16 9.55 0.65 -0.91
CA HIS A 16 9.10 0.29 0.43
C HIS A 16 8.77 -1.21 0.52
N SER A 17 9.60 -1.95 1.25
CA SER A 17 9.35 -3.35 1.58
C SER A 17 8.23 -3.49 2.61
N GLY A 18 7.54 -4.63 2.59
CA GLY A 18 6.43 -4.92 3.53
C GLY A 18 5.05 -4.49 3.06
N VAL A 19 4.94 -3.87 1.88
CA VAL A 19 3.63 -3.61 1.24
C VAL A 19 3.04 -4.92 0.73
N PRO A 20 1.81 -5.30 1.15
CA PRO A 20 1.14 -6.48 0.60
C PRO A 20 1.02 -6.37 -0.92
N ASN A 21 1.44 -7.42 -1.64
CA ASN A 21 1.51 -7.44 -3.11
C ASN A 21 2.36 -6.32 -3.74
N GLY A 22 3.30 -5.74 -2.98
CA GLY A 22 4.12 -4.61 -3.43
C GLY A 22 5.04 -4.91 -4.62
N GLU A 23 5.31 -6.17 -4.93
CA GLU A 23 6.06 -6.59 -6.12
C GLU A 23 5.25 -6.51 -7.41
N THR A 24 3.91 -6.45 -7.31
CA THR A 24 3.00 -6.42 -8.46
C THR A 24 2.38 -5.04 -8.65
N ILE A 25 2.15 -4.31 -7.56
CA ILE A 25 1.57 -2.96 -7.60
C ILE A 25 2.61 -1.98 -8.14
N THR A 26 2.26 -1.21 -9.16
CA THR A 26 3.12 -0.16 -9.72
C THR A 26 2.87 1.22 -9.09
N ILE A 27 3.83 2.13 -9.24
CA ILE A 27 3.66 3.53 -8.85
C ILE A 27 2.48 4.18 -9.58
N ALA A 28 2.27 3.89 -10.87
CA ALA A 28 1.08 4.36 -11.60
C ALA A 28 -0.23 3.91 -10.94
N GLN A 29 -0.34 2.63 -10.60
CA GLN A 29 -1.56 2.08 -9.98
C GLN A 29 -1.86 2.70 -8.62
N LEU A 30 -0.83 3.09 -7.85
CA LEU A 30 -1.03 3.87 -6.62
C LEU A 30 -1.61 5.24 -6.91
N LEU A 31 -1.02 5.98 -7.86
CA LEU A 31 -1.45 7.34 -8.20
C LEU A 31 -2.86 7.38 -8.81
N GLU A 32 -3.23 6.32 -9.53
CA GLU A 32 -4.57 6.14 -10.10
C GLU A 32 -5.59 5.57 -9.12
N MET A 33 -5.18 5.28 -7.87
CA MET A 33 -6.04 4.67 -6.85
C MET A 33 -6.60 3.30 -7.28
N ARG A 34 -5.82 2.51 -8.04
CA ARG A 34 -6.15 1.17 -8.55
C ARG A 34 -5.26 0.06 -7.98
N SER A 35 -4.55 0.33 -6.90
CA SER A 35 -3.60 -0.62 -6.28
C SER A 35 -4.27 -1.81 -5.59
N GLY A 36 -5.56 -1.72 -5.26
CA GLY A 36 -6.27 -2.73 -4.48
C GLY A 36 -5.85 -2.79 -3.01
N LEU A 37 -5.04 -1.83 -2.53
CA LEU A 37 -4.67 -1.74 -1.11
C LEU A 37 -5.86 -1.29 -0.26
N PRO A 38 -5.96 -1.76 1.00
CA PRO A 38 -7.00 -1.31 1.91
C PRO A 38 -6.94 0.20 2.14
N ASN A 39 -8.11 0.85 2.16
CA ASN A 39 -8.21 2.25 2.51
C ASN A 39 -8.12 2.41 4.04
N TYR A 40 -7.14 3.19 4.51
CA TYR A 40 -6.92 3.42 5.94
C TYR A 40 -8.03 4.24 6.63
N THR A 41 -8.83 4.97 5.85
CA THR A 41 -10.02 5.70 6.33
C THR A 41 -11.29 4.86 6.28
N ASP A 42 -11.25 3.64 5.74
CA ASP A 42 -12.40 2.74 5.73
C ASP A 42 -12.70 2.26 7.15
N PRO A 43 -13.91 2.54 7.69
CA PRO A 43 -14.32 2.05 9.01
C PRO A 43 -14.23 0.53 9.15
N ALA A 44 -14.42 -0.23 8.07
CA ALA A 44 -14.28 -1.68 8.07
C ALA A 44 -12.83 -2.09 8.32
N TRP A 45 -11.86 -1.39 7.72
CA TRP A 45 -10.43 -1.63 7.94
C TRP A 45 -10.03 -1.29 9.38
N VAL A 46 -10.45 -0.13 9.89
CA VAL A 46 -10.19 0.29 11.28
C VAL A 46 -10.77 -0.73 12.29
N ARG A 47 -11.96 -1.28 12.02
CA ARG A 47 -12.59 -2.31 12.86
C ARG A 47 -11.91 -3.69 12.76
N ALA A 48 -11.28 -4.01 11.63
CA ALA A 48 -10.54 -5.26 11.44
C ALA A 48 -9.20 -5.23 12.20
N THR A 49 -8.49 -4.11 12.17
CA THR A 49 -7.18 -3.97 12.82
C THR A 49 -7.28 -3.73 14.33
N SER A 50 -8.29 -2.98 14.80
CA SER A 50 -8.52 -2.74 16.24
C SER A 50 -8.88 -4.01 17.04
N ARG A 51 -9.56 -4.98 16.44
CA ARG A 51 -9.91 -6.25 17.10
C ARG A 51 -8.72 -7.18 17.35
N SER A 52 -7.62 -6.98 16.64
CA SER A 52 -6.44 -7.85 16.77
C SER A 52 -5.52 -7.47 17.94
N GLN A 53 -5.75 -6.33 18.60
CA GLN A 53 -4.95 -5.86 19.75
C GLN A 53 -5.54 -6.20 21.12
N VAL A 54 -6.76 -6.75 21.19
CA VAL A 54 -7.47 -7.04 22.46
C VAL A 54 -7.31 -8.50 22.91
N SER A 55 -6.33 -9.25 22.39
CA SER A 55 -6.04 -10.64 22.80
C SER A 55 -4.62 -10.83 23.35
N GLN A 56 -4.10 -9.83 24.07
CA GLN A 56 -2.99 -10.03 25.00
C GLN A 56 -3.43 -9.53 26.39
N THR A 57 -4.11 -10.40 27.12
CA THR A 57 -4.31 -10.34 28.58
C THR A 57 -3.86 -11.66 29.17
#